data_AF-A0A969K134-F1
#
_entry.id   AF-A0A969K134-F1
#
_cell.length_a   1.000
_cell.length_b   1.000
_cell.length_c   1.000
_cell.angle_alpha   90.00
_cell.angle_beta   90.00
_cell.angle_gamma   90.00
#
_symmetry.space_group_name_H-M   'P 1'
#
loop_
_entity.id
_entity.type
_entity.pdbx_description
1 polymer ?
#
loop_
_entity_poly.entity_id
_entity_poly.type
_entity_poly.pdbx_seq_one_letter_code
_entity_poly.pdbx_strand_id
1 'polypeptide(L)'
;MQALTEAQGARLLVVFIPSKEHVLWSRVWDEVDVNNVLERTVTVRLSEGDHGRLLFQPTYLSYDQFSANQQAQEKLLSDFTNDAGIEFLNLTPLFWQKSIETGELYHYADPHWNQAGNQLAADAIADYLQEVR
;
A
#
# COMPACT_ATOMS: atom_id res chain seq x y z
N MET A 1 -16.67 -14.17 0.78
CA MET A 1 -16.99 -13.10 -0.18
C MET A 1 -16.83 -13.56 -1.61
N GLN A 2 -15.65 -14.05 -2.04
CA GLN A 2 -15.44 -14.58 -3.41
C GLN A 2 -16.54 -15.54 -3.88
N ALA A 3 -16.76 -16.65 -3.16
CA ALA A 3 -17.80 -17.62 -3.51
C ALA A 3 -19.22 -17.02 -3.57
N LEU A 4 -19.50 -15.99 -2.77
CA LEU A 4 -20.79 -15.29 -2.82
C LEU A 4 -20.91 -14.43 -4.08
N THR A 5 -19.84 -13.74 -4.46
CA THR A 5 -19.76 -12.93 -5.69
C THR A 5 -19.89 -13.81 -6.94
N GLU A 6 -19.17 -14.93 -6.99
CA GLU A 6 -19.22 -15.90 -8.09
C GLU A 6 -20.60 -16.56 -8.22
N ALA A 7 -21.26 -16.89 -7.10
CA ALA A 7 -22.62 -17.41 -7.10
C ALA A 7 -23.66 -16.44 -7.69
N GLN A 8 -23.34 -15.14 -7.76
CA GLN A 8 -24.17 -14.11 -8.42
C GLN A 8 -23.72 -13.82 -9.86
N GLY A 9 -22.80 -14.60 -10.42
CA GLY A 9 -22.28 -14.40 -11.78
C GLY A 9 -21.33 -13.20 -11.92
N ALA A 10 -20.75 -12.74 -10.81
CA ALA A 10 -19.78 -11.64 -10.79
C ALA A 10 -18.37 -12.15 -10.50
N ARG A 11 -17.36 -11.34 -10.84
CA ARG A 11 -15.94 -11.55 -10.50
C ARG A 11 -15.57 -10.67 -9.31
N LEU A 12 -14.66 -11.15 -8.45
CA LEU A 12 -14.10 -10.38 -7.36
C LEU A 12 -12.65 -10.01 -7.66
N LEU A 13 -12.39 -8.70 -7.79
CA LEU A 13 -11.05 -8.13 -7.88
C LEU A 13 -10.74 -7.35 -6.60
N VAL A 14 -9.62 -7.65 -5.97
CA VAL A 14 -9.06 -6.85 -4.88
C VAL A 14 -8.06 -5.86 -5.47
N VAL A 15 -8.32 -4.57 -5.30
CA VAL A 15 -7.41 -3.51 -5.74
C VAL A 15 -6.69 -2.94 -4.52
N PHE A 16 -5.36 -3.02 -4.52
CA PHE A 16 -4.54 -2.36 -3.50
C PHE A 16 -4.16 -0.96 -3.98
N ILE A 17 -4.67 0.05 -3.29
CA ILE A 17 -4.33 1.45 -3.50
C ILE A 17 -3.34 1.85 -2.40
N PRO A 18 -2.12 2.31 -2.74
CA PRO A 18 -1.16 2.74 -1.72
C PRO A 18 -1.68 3.98 -0.97
N SER A 19 -1.25 4.15 0.28
CA SER A 19 -1.51 5.40 1.00
C SER A 19 -0.63 6.54 0.44
N LYS A 20 -1.03 7.78 0.70
CA LYS A 20 -0.23 8.96 0.34
C LYS A 20 1.18 8.87 0.90
N GLU A 21 1.33 8.46 2.16
CA GLU A 21 2.61 8.32 2.83
C GLU A 21 3.45 7.24 2.16
N HIS A 22 2.85 6.11 1.78
CA HIS A 22 3.55 5.04 1.08
C HIS A 22 4.07 5.50 -0.30
N VAL A 23 3.36 6.39 -0.98
CA VAL A 23 3.79 6.97 -2.26
C VAL A 23 4.83 8.08 -2.06
N LEU A 24 4.61 9.00 -1.13
CA LEU A 24 5.47 10.16 -0.96
C LEU A 24 6.78 9.82 -0.24
N TRP A 25 6.82 8.74 0.54
CA TRP A 25 8.05 8.29 1.16
C TRP A 25 9.11 7.92 0.12
N SER A 26 8.70 7.44 -1.06
CA SER A 26 9.59 7.18 -2.20
C SER A 26 10.19 8.45 -2.82
N ARG A 27 10.14 9.60 -2.14
CA ARG A 27 10.81 10.84 -2.54
C ARG A 27 11.93 11.24 -1.59
N VAL A 28 11.98 10.63 -0.40
CA VAL A 28 13.05 10.83 0.58
C VAL A 28 13.94 9.59 0.54
N TRP A 29 15.11 9.71 -0.09
CA TRP A 29 16.01 8.58 -0.34
C TRP A 29 17.31 8.65 0.47
N ASP A 30 17.56 9.78 1.14
CA ASP A 30 18.74 9.95 1.98
C ASP A 30 18.53 9.28 3.34
N GLU A 31 19.42 8.33 3.67
CA GLU A 31 19.35 7.55 4.91
C GLU A 31 19.41 8.46 6.15
N VAL A 32 20.17 9.56 6.11
CA VAL A 32 20.29 10.50 7.22
C VAL A 32 18.97 11.24 7.43
N ASP A 33 18.36 11.74 6.37
CA ASP A 33 17.06 12.42 6.45
C ASP A 33 15.94 11.48 6.92
N VAL A 34 15.94 10.23 6.45
CA VAL A 34 14.99 9.23 6.92
C VAL A 34 15.20 8.92 8.39
N ASN A 35 16.43 8.62 8.83
CA ASN A 35 16.73 8.30 10.22
C ASN A 35 16.36 9.46 11.15
N ASN A 36 16.58 10.72 10.74
CA ASN A 36 16.16 11.90 11.51
C ASN A 36 14.65 11.92 11.83
N VAL A 37 13.81 11.36 10.95
CA VAL A 37 12.36 11.21 11.19
C VAL A 37 12.11 9.96 12.06
N LEU A 38 12.71 8.82 11.70
CA LEU A 38 12.46 7.55 12.38
C LEU A 38 12.91 7.55 13.85
N GLU A 39 14.01 8.23 14.18
CA GLU A 39 14.53 8.48 15.53
C GLU A 39 13.58 9.28 16.43
N ARG A 40 12.44 9.74 15.91
CA ARG A 40 11.42 10.47 16.67
C ARG A 40 10.08 9.75 16.69
N THR A 41 10.01 8.55 16.11
CA THR A 41 8.79 7.74 16.04
C THR A 41 8.65 6.82 17.25
N VAL A 42 7.42 6.45 17.58
CA VAL A 42 7.15 5.40 18.58
C VAL A 42 6.79 4.14 17.81
N THR A 43 7.50 3.05 18.09
CA THR A 43 7.20 1.76 17.48
C THR A 43 6.08 1.08 18.25
N VAL A 44 5.02 0.66 17.55
CA VAL A 44 3.96 -0.18 18.10
C VAL A 44 4.06 -1.55 17.45
N ARG A 45 4.14 -2.60 18.27
CA ARG A 45 4.14 -3.99 17.81
C ARG A 45 2.88 -4.71 18.26
N LEU A 46 2.49 -5.74 17.53
CA LEU A 46 1.48 -6.69 18.00
C LEU A 46 2.17 -7.74 18.90
N SER A 47 1.58 -8.03 20.06
CA SER A 47 2.07 -9.12 20.90
C SER A 47 1.92 -10.46 20.18
N GLU A 48 2.82 -11.41 20.48
CA GLU A 48 2.70 -12.79 20.01
C GLU A 48 1.43 -13.47 20.56
N GLY A 49 0.90 -14.45 19.81
CA GLY A 49 -0.28 -15.25 20.16
C GLY A 49 -1.61 -14.76 19.57
N ASP A 50 -2.68 -15.52 19.81
CA ASP A 50 -3.98 -15.39 19.10
C ASP A 50 -4.82 -14.16 19.51
N HIS A 51 -4.40 -13.40 20.52
CA HIS A 51 -5.14 -12.28 21.09
C HIS A 51 -4.31 -10.99 21.12
N GLY A 52 -3.59 -10.76 20.02
CA GLY A 52 -2.64 -9.67 19.84
C GLY A 52 -3.04 -8.35 20.51
N ARG A 53 -2.16 -7.83 21.36
CA ARG A 53 -2.27 -6.51 21.99
C ARG A 53 -1.22 -5.57 21.41
N LEU A 54 -1.54 -4.29 21.34
CA LEU A 54 -0.58 -3.27 20.95
C LEU A 54 0.44 -3.06 22.08
N LEU A 55 1.71 -3.29 21.77
CA LEU A 55 2.85 -3.09 22.65
C LEU A 55 3.63 -1.86 22.17
N PHE A 56 3.67 -0.82 23.01
CA PHE A 56 4.47 0.36 22.75
C PHE A 56 5.93 0.07 23.13
N GLN A 57 6.83 0.18 22.16
CA GLN A 57 8.25 0.11 22.37
C GLN A 57 8.86 1.51 22.26
N PRO A 58 9.63 1.96 23.27
CA PRO A 58 10.34 3.24 23.22
C PRO A 58 11.54 3.22 22.25
N THR A 59 11.79 2.11 21.56
CA THR A 59 12.87 1.97 20.59
C THR A 59 12.45 2.53 19.24
N TYR A 60 13.25 3.46 18.73
CA TYR A 60 13.12 4.02 17.39
C TYR A 60 13.32 2.96 16.32
N LEU A 61 12.62 3.12 15.19
CA LEU A 61 12.77 2.23 14.03
C LEU A 61 14.05 2.60 13.26
N SER A 62 14.88 1.63 12.88
CA SER A 62 16.03 1.91 12.01
C SER A 62 15.62 2.03 10.55
N TYR A 63 16.41 2.73 9.73
CA TYR A 63 16.25 2.75 8.27
C TYR A 63 16.09 1.34 7.68
N ASP A 64 16.94 0.38 8.08
CA ASP A 64 16.90 -0.99 7.59
C ASP A 64 15.58 -1.69 7.94
N GLN A 65 15.13 -1.57 9.18
CA GLN A 65 13.86 -2.18 9.62
C GLN A 65 12.66 -1.52 8.95
N PHE A 66 12.70 -0.21 8.76
CA PHE A 66 11.69 0.52 8.02
C PHE A 66 11.63 0.04 6.56
N SER A 67 12.77 0.02 5.88
CA SER A 67 12.91 -0.37 4.47
C SER A 67 12.48 -1.82 4.23
N ALA A 68 12.75 -2.72 5.18
CA ALA A 68 12.29 -4.10 5.12
C ALA A 68 10.76 -4.23 5.28
N ASN A 69 10.12 -3.33 6.01
CA ASN A 69 8.70 -3.43 6.37
C ASN A 69 7.77 -2.53 5.54
N GLN A 70 8.29 -1.54 4.82
CA GLN A 70 7.46 -0.54 4.13
C GLN A 70 6.46 -1.16 3.14
N GLN A 71 6.81 -2.29 2.49
CA GLN A 71 5.93 -3.03 1.58
C GLN A 71 5.26 -4.26 2.21
N ALA A 72 5.33 -4.44 3.54
CA ALA A 72 4.84 -5.65 4.20
C ALA A 72 3.32 -5.85 4.03
N GLN A 73 2.53 -4.77 4.07
CA GLN A 73 1.08 -4.86 3.89
C GLN A 73 0.71 -5.29 2.47
N GLU A 74 1.37 -4.70 1.47
CA GLU A 74 1.19 -5.07 0.06
C GLU A 74 1.51 -6.53 -0.15
N LYS A 75 2.69 -6.97 0.34
CA LYS A 75 3.11 -8.36 0.24
C LYS A 75 2.13 -9.32 0.91
N LEU A 76 1.66 -8.98 2.11
CA LEU A 76 0.68 -9.80 2.84
C LEU A 76 -0.63 -9.94 2.07
N LEU A 77 -1.13 -8.88 1.45
CA LEU A 77 -2.35 -8.93 0.65
C LEU A 77 -2.15 -9.68 -0.66
N SER A 78 -1.00 -9.52 -1.31
CA SER A 78 -0.65 -10.27 -2.51
C SER A 78 -0.55 -11.77 -2.21
N ASP A 79 0.12 -12.16 -1.13
CA ASP A 79 0.26 -13.57 -0.73
C ASP A 79 -1.12 -14.15 -0.39
N PHE A 80 -1.93 -13.44 0.41
CA PHE A 80 -3.28 -13.86 0.77
C PHE A 80 -4.20 -14.05 -0.45
N THR A 81 -4.20 -13.10 -1.38
CA THR A 81 -5.06 -13.17 -2.57
C THR A 81 -4.61 -14.28 -3.51
N ASN A 82 -3.31 -14.47 -3.69
CA ASN A 82 -2.75 -15.57 -4.47
C ASN A 82 -3.13 -16.94 -3.88
N ASP A 83 -2.97 -17.12 -2.57
CA ASP A 83 -3.32 -18.37 -1.88
C ASP A 83 -4.83 -18.67 -1.94
N ALA A 84 -5.65 -17.62 -1.91
CA ALA A 84 -7.10 -17.73 -2.01
C ALA A 84 -7.62 -17.85 -3.47
N GLY A 85 -6.76 -17.71 -4.48
CA GLY A 85 -7.19 -17.65 -5.88
C GLY A 85 -8.09 -16.44 -6.20
N ILE A 86 -7.87 -15.32 -5.53
CA ILE A 86 -8.58 -14.06 -5.73
C ILE A 86 -7.75 -13.16 -6.66
N GLU A 87 -8.39 -12.57 -7.66
CA GLU A 87 -7.73 -11.59 -8.54
C GLU A 87 -7.24 -10.39 -7.73
N PHE A 88 -5.99 -9.98 -7.96
CA PHE A 88 -5.33 -8.89 -7.24
C PHE A 88 -4.65 -7.92 -8.19
N LEU A 89 -4.97 -6.63 -8.03
CA LEU A 89 -4.34 -5.53 -8.77
C LEU A 89 -3.66 -4.60 -7.78
N ASN A 90 -2.33 -4.56 -7.84
CA ASN A 90 -1.51 -3.69 -7.02
C ASN A 90 -1.17 -2.39 -7.76
N LEU A 91 -1.64 -1.26 -7.25
CA LEU A 91 -1.40 0.05 -7.85
C LEU A 91 -0.15 0.76 -7.31
N THR A 92 0.55 0.21 -6.30
CA THR A 92 1.75 0.84 -5.71
C THR A 92 2.80 1.22 -6.75
N PRO A 93 3.26 0.32 -7.64
CA PRO A 93 4.33 0.65 -8.58
C PRO A 93 3.92 1.76 -9.56
N LEU A 94 2.66 1.74 -9.99
CA LEU A 94 2.11 2.72 -10.93
C LEU A 94 2.02 4.12 -10.29
N PHE A 95 1.51 4.21 -9.06
CA PHE A 95 1.43 5.46 -8.31
C PHE A 95 2.82 6.03 -8.02
N TRP A 96 3.79 5.20 -7.63
CA TRP A 96 5.17 5.63 -7.46
C TRP A 96 5.73 6.25 -8.72
N GLN A 97 5.70 5.52 -9.83
CA GLN A 97 6.22 5.97 -11.11
C GLN A 97 5.56 7.29 -11.55
N LYS A 98 4.22 7.36 -11.53
CA LYS A 98 3.49 8.55 -11.96
C LYS A 98 3.68 9.75 -11.05
N SER A 99 3.86 9.51 -9.75
CA SER A 99 4.14 10.59 -8.80
C SER A 99 5.50 11.27 -9.04
N ILE A 100 6.47 10.52 -9.60
CA ILE A 100 7.78 11.03 -9.98
C ILE A 100 7.70 11.73 -11.33
N GLU A 101 6.99 11.16 -12.31
CA GLU A 101 6.91 11.67 -13.68
C GLU A 101 6.09 12.96 -13.80
N THR A 102 4.93 13.02 -13.13
CA THR A 102 3.89 14.02 -13.42
C THR A 102 3.49 14.88 -12.21
N GLY A 103 4.05 14.61 -11.03
CA GLY A 103 3.80 15.36 -9.80
C GLY A 103 2.76 14.71 -8.89
N GLU A 104 2.06 15.53 -8.10
CA GLU A 104 1.19 15.03 -7.02
C GLU A 104 -0.04 14.25 -7.52
N LEU A 105 -0.25 13.06 -6.96
CA LEU A 105 -1.46 12.24 -7.16
C LEU A 105 -2.42 12.31 -5.96
N TYR A 106 -2.03 13.00 -4.90
CA TYR A 106 -2.81 13.20 -3.69
C TYR A 106 -3.04 14.69 -3.44
N HIS A 107 -4.07 15.00 -2.67
CA HIS A 107 -4.27 16.36 -2.18
C HIS A 107 -3.17 16.71 -1.16
N TYR A 108 -2.76 17.98 -1.10
CA TYR A 108 -1.67 18.40 -0.21
C TYR A 108 -2.01 18.23 1.28
N ALA A 109 -3.21 18.66 1.70
CA ALA A 109 -3.64 18.65 3.10
C ALA A 109 -4.70 17.58 3.41
N ASP A 110 -4.91 16.63 2.50
CA ASP A 110 -5.90 15.57 2.62
C ASP A 110 -5.27 14.23 2.18
N PRO A 111 -5.57 13.10 2.85
CA PRO A 111 -4.95 11.81 2.56
C PRO A 111 -5.48 11.14 1.28
N HIS A 112 -6.58 11.62 0.71
CA HIS A 112 -7.16 11.06 -0.51
C HIS A 112 -6.39 11.51 -1.75
N TRP A 113 -6.46 10.68 -2.78
CA TRP A 113 -6.00 11.05 -4.11
C TRP A 113 -6.68 12.32 -4.61
N ASN A 114 -6.02 13.04 -5.49
CA ASN A 114 -6.64 14.10 -6.26
C ASN A 114 -7.25 13.53 -7.56
N GLN A 115 -7.76 14.41 -8.44
CA GLN A 115 -8.35 13.98 -9.72
C GLN A 115 -7.38 13.16 -10.58
N ALA A 116 -6.09 13.50 -10.60
CA ALA A 116 -5.09 12.78 -11.40
C ALA A 116 -4.84 11.37 -10.83
N GLY A 117 -4.74 11.24 -9.50
CA GLY A 117 -4.63 9.92 -8.86
C GLY A 117 -5.88 9.05 -9.05
N ASN A 118 -7.08 9.66 -9.00
CA ASN A 118 -8.32 8.95 -9.28
C ASN A 118 -8.39 8.46 -10.73
N GLN A 119 -8.02 9.31 -11.69
CA GLN A 119 -7.97 8.95 -13.11
C GLN A 119 -6.98 7.82 -13.36
N LEU A 120 -5.78 7.90 -12.79
CA LEU A 120 -4.76 6.86 -12.91
C LEU A 120 -5.25 5.50 -12.42
N ALA A 121 -5.94 5.47 -11.28
CA ALA A 121 -6.52 4.24 -10.75
C ALA A 121 -7.64 3.71 -11.66
N ALA A 122 -8.52 4.59 -12.16
CA ALA A 122 -9.60 4.19 -13.06
C ALA A 122 -9.07 3.59 -14.36
N ASP A 123 -8.06 4.20 -14.97
CA ASP A 123 -7.43 3.71 -16.20
C ASP A 123 -6.78 2.34 -15.98
N ALA A 124 -5.98 2.19 -14.91
CA ALA A 124 -5.32 0.92 -14.58
C ALA A 124 -6.32 -0.22 -14.31
N ILE A 125 -7.43 0.08 -13.62
CA ILE A 125 -8.50 -0.90 -13.39
C ILE A 125 -9.18 -1.24 -14.71
N ALA A 126 -9.47 -0.27 -15.57
CA ALA A 126 -10.11 -0.50 -16.85
C ALA A 126 -9.23 -1.38 -17.77
N ASP A 127 -7.92 -1.12 -17.82
CA ASP A 127 -6.96 -1.90 -18.58
C ASP A 127 -6.89 -3.35 -18.07
N TYR A 128 -6.79 -3.53 -16.75
CA TYR A 128 -6.79 -4.86 -16.14
C TYR A 128 -8.06 -5.66 -16.50
N LEU A 129 -9.23 -5.02 -16.44
CA LEU A 129 -10.50 -5.67 -16.79
C LEU A 129 -10.61 -6.04 -18.28
N GLN A 130 -9.82 -5.42 -19.16
CA GLN A 130 -9.76 -5.74 -20.59
C GLN A 130 -8.77 -6.87 -20.89
N GLU A 131 -7.61 -6.91 -20.22
CA GLU A 131 -6.59 -7.93 -20.43
C GLU A 131 -7.01 -9.32 -19.94
N VAL A 132 -7.79 -9.39 -18.86
CA VAL A 132 -8.28 -10.64 -18.26
C VAL A 132 -9.62 -11.07 -18.87
N ARG A 133 -9.77 -10.95 -20.19
CA ARG A 133 -10.93 -11.43 -20.97
C ARG A 133 -10.58 -12.64 -21.84
#